data_AF-A0A1J4U8V6-F1
#
_entry.id   AF-A0A1J4U8V6-F1
#
_cell.length_a   1.000
_cell.length_b   1.000
_cell.length_c   1.000
_cell.angle_alpha   90.00
_cell.angle_beta   90.00
_cell.angle_gamma   90.00
#
_symmetry.space_group_name_H-M   'P 1'
#
loop_
_entity.id
_entity.type
_entity.pdbx_description
1 polymer ?
#
loop_
_entity_poly.entity_id
_entity_poly.type
_entity_poly.pdbx_seq_one_letter_code
_entity_poly.pdbx_strand_id
1 'polypeptide(L)'
;MMGKKSIMILLLFLILALVSLLVVFELFSKQLFPFANTNNNNGQIACTMEAKLCPNGSYVARSGPNCEFATCPNNETSTTSQSSEENPVLPEENIFDFQVYRNDANNLSFQILPNLSVYKFVNITDWPPKITLSSSAFTCPEISDGVSERQAQKK
;
A
#
# COMPACT_ATOMS: atom_id res chain seq x y z
N MET A 1 -31.60 -54.40 42.89
CA MET A 1 -32.69 -53.86 42.04
C MET A 1 -32.82 -52.37 42.30
N MET A 2 -32.35 -51.54 41.37
CA MET A 2 -32.42 -50.08 41.52
C MET A 2 -33.89 -49.66 41.45
N GLY A 3 -34.42 -49.04 42.50
CA GLY A 3 -35.82 -48.63 42.53
C GLY A 3 -36.13 -47.64 41.41
N LYS A 4 -37.33 -47.72 40.82
CA LYS A 4 -37.77 -46.84 39.71
C LYS A 4 -37.57 -45.34 40.01
N LYS A 5 -37.70 -44.94 41.28
CA LYS A 5 -37.44 -43.57 41.76
C LYS A 5 -35.95 -43.19 41.67
N SER A 6 -35.04 -44.09 42.05
CA SER A 6 -33.59 -43.88 41.89
C SER A 6 -33.16 -43.84 40.43
N ILE A 7 -33.82 -44.62 39.55
CA ILE A 7 -33.58 -44.57 38.11
C ILE A 7 -34.04 -43.22 37.53
N MET A 8 -35.21 -42.72 37.94
CA MET A 8 -35.70 -41.41 37.50
C MET A 8 -34.80 -40.26 37.95
N ILE A 9 -34.30 -40.30 39.18
CA ILE A 9 -33.36 -39.30 39.69
C ILE A 9 -32.05 -39.33 38.89
N LEU A 10 -31.51 -40.52 38.60
CA LEU A 10 -30.30 -40.68 37.77
C LEU A 10 -30.46 -40.13 36.36
N LEU A 11 -31.61 -40.40 35.71
CA LEU A 11 -31.90 -39.89 34.38
C LEU A 11 -32.06 -38.37 34.37
N LEU A 12 -32.68 -37.79 35.41
CA LEU A 12 -32.80 -36.34 35.55
C LEU A 12 -31.43 -35.66 35.66
N PHE A 13 -30.53 -36.19 36.50
CA PHE A 13 -29.17 -35.67 36.64
C PHE A 13 -28.36 -35.80 35.34
N LEU A 14 -28.49 -36.92 34.63
CA LEU A 14 -27.83 -37.13 33.34
C LEU A 14 -28.28 -36.09 32.31
N ILE A 15 -29.60 -35.84 32.21
CA ILE A 15 -30.16 -34.87 31.28
C ILE A 15 -29.69 -33.45 31.63
N LEU A 16 -29.70 -33.07 32.91
CA LEU A 16 -29.21 -31.75 33.36
C LEU A 16 -27.73 -31.55 33.03
N ALA A 17 -26.89 -32.58 33.21
CA ALA A 17 -25.47 -32.53 32.87
C ALA A 17 -25.25 -32.36 31.35
N LEU A 18 -26.02 -33.09 30.52
CA LEU A 18 -25.95 -32.97 29.06
C LEU A 18 -26.41 -31.60 28.56
N VAL A 19 -27.50 -31.05 29.11
CA VAL A 19 -27.98 -29.71 28.76
C VAL A 19 -26.96 -28.65 29.16
N SER A 20 -26.37 -28.76 30.35
CA SER A 20 -25.32 -27.85 30.80
C SER A 20 -24.09 -27.90 29.88
N LEU A 21 -23.66 -29.10 29.46
CA LEU A 21 -22.53 -29.28 28.55
C LEU A 21 -22.79 -28.64 27.18
N LEU A 22 -23.99 -28.83 26.62
CA LEU A 22 -24.38 -28.22 25.34
C LEU A 22 -24.37 -26.69 25.43
N VAL A 23 -24.93 -26.12 26.49
CA VAL A 23 -24.94 -24.66 26.71
C VAL A 23 -23.52 -24.11 26.83
N VAL A 24 -22.63 -24.79 27.57
CA VAL A 24 -21.23 -24.38 27.69
C VAL A 24 -20.50 -24.48 26.35
N PHE A 25 -20.77 -25.53 25.57
CA PHE A 25 -20.17 -25.70 24.24
C PHE A 25 -20.60 -24.62 23.24
N GLU A 26 -21.89 -24.25 23.22
CA GLU A 26 -22.42 -23.16 22.39
C GLU A 26 -21.88 -21.78 22.81
N LEU A 27 -21.61 -21.57 24.10
CA LEU A 27 -20.98 -20.32 24.58
C LEU A 27 -19.47 -20.29 24.34
N PHE A 28 -18.79 -21.44 24.46
CA PHE A 28 -17.35 -21.56 24.29
C PHE A 28 -16.92 -21.58 22.81
N SER A 29 -17.73 -22.16 21.93
CA SER A 29 -17.52 -22.13 20.48
C SER A 29 -17.50 -20.70 19.92
N LYS A 30 -18.30 -19.79 20.48
CA LYS A 30 -18.25 -18.35 20.14
C LYS A 30 -16.95 -17.65 20.57
N GLN A 31 -16.27 -18.15 21.59
CA GLN A 31 -14.99 -17.60 22.07
C GLN A 31 -13.80 -18.15 21.27
N LEU A 32 -13.86 -19.40 20.80
CA LEU A 32 -12.80 -20.07 20.04
C LEU A 32 -12.87 -19.81 18.53
N PHE A 33 -14.05 -19.51 18.00
CA PHE A 33 -14.23 -19.08 16.62
C PHE A 33 -14.80 -17.68 16.65
N PRO A 34 -13.97 -16.62 16.77
CA PRO A 34 -14.41 -15.30 16.35
C PRO A 34 -14.71 -15.45 14.86
N PHE A 35 -15.99 -15.64 14.53
CA PHE A 35 -16.44 -15.50 13.15
C PHE A 35 -16.05 -14.08 12.79
N ALA A 36 -14.96 -13.96 12.02
CA ALA A 36 -14.44 -12.70 11.56
C ALA A 36 -15.51 -12.11 10.65
N ASN A 37 -16.44 -11.36 11.23
CA ASN A 37 -17.31 -10.48 10.48
C ASN A 37 -16.51 -9.22 10.19
N THR A 38 -15.47 -9.36 9.39
CA THR A 38 -14.77 -8.23 8.77
C THR A 38 -15.64 -7.69 7.66
N ASN A 39 -16.71 -6.99 8.05
CA ASN A 39 -17.27 -5.91 7.24
C ASN A 39 -16.53 -4.59 7.53
N ASN A 40 -15.25 -4.66 7.91
CA ASN A 40 -14.34 -3.54 7.73
C ASN A 40 -13.76 -3.67 6.32
N ASN A 41 -14.56 -3.23 5.34
CA ASN A 41 -14.09 -2.87 4.01
C ASN A 41 -13.21 -1.60 4.10
N ASN A 42 -12.20 -1.59 4.98
CA ASN A 42 -11.00 -0.80 4.74
C ASN A 42 -10.13 -1.58 3.74
N GLY A 43 -10.76 -2.08 2.68
CA GLY A 43 -10.10 -2.69 1.56
C GLY A 43 -9.26 -1.60 0.94
N GLN A 44 -7.97 -1.57 1.29
CA GLN A 44 -7.00 -0.89 0.47
C GLN A 44 -7.01 -1.62 -0.87
N ILE A 45 -7.82 -1.10 -1.77
CA ILE A 45 -7.94 -1.59 -3.13
C ILE A 45 -6.67 -1.15 -3.83
N ALA A 46 -5.81 -2.12 -4.13
CA ALA A 46 -4.60 -1.89 -4.88
C ALA A 46 -4.95 -1.66 -6.35
N CYS A 47 -4.84 -0.41 -6.80
CA CYS A 47 -5.00 -0.06 -8.21
C CYS A 47 -3.65 -0.11 -8.93
N THR A 48 -3.69 -0.37 -10.24
CA THR A 48 -2.49 -0.31 -11.08
C THR A 48 -1.93 1.12 -11.13
N MET A 49 -0.60 1.26 -11.21
CA MET A 49 0.10 2.55 -11.19
C MET A 49 0.08 3.27 -12.56
N GLU A 50 -1.05 3.19 -13.24
CA GLU A 50 -1.23 3.82 -14.55
C GLU A 50 -1.62 5.29 -14.39
N ALA A 51 -1.14 6.12 -15.32
CA ALA A 51 -1.49 7.52 -15.42
C ALA A 51 -2.18 7.81 -16.75
N LYS A 52 -3.26 8.59 -16.72
CA LYS A 52 -3.97 9.09 -17.90
C LYS A 52 -3.64 10.57 -18.10
N LEU A 53 -3.24 10.93 -19.31
CA LEU A 53 -3.05 12.33 -19.72
C LEU A 53 -4.40 13.01 -19.90
N CYS A 54 -4.54 14.18 -19.28
CA CYS A 54 -5.70 15.04 -19.38
C CYS A 54 -5.55 16.07 -20.52
N PRO A 55 -6.65 16.63 -21.06
CA PRO A 55 -6.60 17.62 -22.14
C PRO A 55 -5.81 18.90 -21.80
N ASN A 56 -5.69 19.22 -20.52
CA ASN A 56 -4.91 20.35 -20.01
C ASN A 56 -3.41 20.03 -19.83
N GLY A 57 -2.98 18.81 -20.14
CA GLY A 57 -1.59 18.34 -19.97
C GLY A 57 -1.26 17.75 -18.60
N SER A 58 -2.17 17.77 -17.61
CA SER A 58 -1.94 17.12 -16.31
C SER A 58 -2.14 15.60 -16.40
N TYR A 59 -1.71 14.86 -15.38
CA TYR A 59 -1.90 13.40 -15.28
C TYR A 59 -2.76 13.03 -14.09
N VAL A 60 -3.63 12.03 -14.27
CA VAL A 60 -4.47 11.47 -13.20
C VAL A 60 -4.22 9.97 -13.08
N ALA A 61 -4.20 9.46 -11.86
CA ALA A 61 -4.05 8.03 -11.56
C ALA A 61 -5.40 7.33 -11.41
N ARG A 62 -5.38 6.00 -11.35
CA ARG A 62 -6.53 5.19 -10.95
C ARG A 62 -6.78 5.31 -9.45
N SER A 63 -8.03 5.43 -9.04
CA SER A 63 -8.42 5.49 -7.64
C SER A 63 -9.88 5.01 -7.43
N GLY A 64 -10.29 4.91 -6.16
CA GLY A 64 -11.64 4.50 -5.78
C GLY A 64 -11.87 2.98 -5.83
N PRO A 65 -13.08 2.53 -5.49
CA PRO A 65 -13.37 1.11 -5.30
C PRO A 65 -13.31 0.27 -6.58
N ASN A 66 -13.44 0.91 -7.74
CA ASN A 66 -13.41 0.27 -9.05
C ASN A 66 -12.10 0.53 -9.82
N CYS A 67 -11.10 1.20 -9.21
CA CYS A 67 -9.85 1.59 -9.87
C CYS A 67 -10.04 2.34 -11.19
N GLU A 68 -10.93 3.31 -11.18
CA GLU A 68 -11.21 4.18 -12.31
C GLU A 68 -10.27 5.39 -12.29
N PHE A 69 -10.00 5.99 -13.45
CA PHE A 69 -9.20 7.22 -13.48
C PHE A 69 -9.93 8.34 -12.76
N ALA A 70 -9.24 9.03 -11.86
CA ALA A 70 -9.76 10.24 -11.25
C ALA A 70 -10.13 11.27 -12.32
N THR A 71 -11.12 12.12 -12.02
CA THR A 71 -11.55 13.18 -12.93
C THR A 71 -10.40 14.12 -13.23
N CYS A 72 -10.21 14.47 -14.50
CA CYS A 72 -9.26 15.49 -14.89
C CYS A 72 -9.64 16.82 -14.24
N PRO A 73 -8.68 17.59 -13.69
CA PRO A 73 -8.98 18.92 -13.22
C PRO A 73 -9.45 19.78 -14.40
N ASN A 74 -10.62 20.40 -14.26
CA ASN A 74 -11.12 21.34 -15.26
C ASN A 74 -10.22 22.57 -15.27
N ASN A 75 -10.02 23.15 -16.46
CA ASN A 75 -9.29 24.41 -16.66
C ASN A 75 -10.01 25.64 -16.07
N GLU A 76 -10.80 25.47 -15.01
CA GLU A 76 -11.20 26.60 -14.18
C GLU A 76 -10.08 26.84 -13.18
N THR A 77 -9.14 27.65 -13.66
CA THR A 77 -8.25 28.47 -12.85
C THR A 77 -7.51 27.68 -11.77
N SER A 78 -6.24 27.44 -12.05
CA SER A 78 -5.16 27.47 -11.08
C SER A 78 -5.17 28.83 -10.34
N THR A 79 -6.23 29.14 -9.59
CA THR A 79 -6.14 30.05 -8.47
C THR A 79 -5.40 29.24 -7.44
N THR A 80 -4.08 29.42 -7.49
CA THR A 80 -3.25 29.64 -6.31
C THR A 80 -4.02 29.31 -5.05
N SER A 81 -3.82 28.10 -4.53
CA SER A 81 -3.95 27.88 -3.10
C SER A 81 -3.12 28.98 -2.44
N GLN A 82 -3.80 30.00 -1.94
CA GLN A 82 -3.26 30.87 -0.91
C GLN A 82 -2.98 29.95 0.28
N SER A 83 -1.80 29.31 0.29
CA SER A 83 -1.06 29.25 1.53
C SER A 83 -0.77 30.71 1.87
N SER A 84 -1.45 31.19 2.89
CA SER A 84 -1.14 32.40 3.66
C SER A 84 0.13 33.11 3.21
N GLU A 85 -0.11 34.30 2.69
CA GLU A 85 0.78 35.41 2.52
C GLU A 85 1.56 35.70 3.80
N GLU A 86 2.70 35.03 3.94
CA GLU A 86 3.95 35.59 4.45
C GLU A 86 5.03 34.87 3.65
N ASN A 87 5.42 35.44 2.50
CA ASN A 87 6.57 34.98 1.74
C ASN A 87 7.80 35.04 2.66
N PRO A 88 8.41 33.92 3.08
CA PRO A 88 9.81 33.97 3.45
C PRO A 88 10.53 34.24 2.13
N VAL A 89 11.12 35.43 2.00
CA VAL A 89 12.06 35.73 0.93
C VAL A 89 13.21 34.74 1.05
N LEU A 90 13.09 33.59 0.37
CA LEU A 90 14.17 32.66 0.14
C LEU A 90 15.00 33.25 -1.01
N PRO A 91 16.32 33.41 -0.82
CA PRO A 91 17.18 34.10 -1.77
C PRO A 91 17.11 33.42 -3.14
N GLU A 92 17.14 34.24 -4.20
CA GLU A 92 17.18 33.83 -5.62
C GLU A 92 18.47 33.09 -5.98
N GLU A 93 18.71 31.92 -5.38
CA GLU A 93 19.81 31.06 -5.77
C GLU A 93 19.25 29.92 -6.61
N ASN A 94 19.31 30.14 -7.93
CA ASN A 94 19.16 29.20 -9.03
C ASN A 94 18.87 27.73 -8.63
N ILE A 95 17.58 27.44 -8.40
CA ILE A 95 17.04 26.09 -8.21
C ILE A 95 17.24 25.19 -9.47
N PHE A 96 17.65 25.78 -10.60
CA PHE A 96 17.87 25.10 -11.87
C PHE A 96 19.34 24.74 -12.16
N ASP A 97 20.26 24.85 -11.19
CA ASP A 97 21.64 24.41 -11.39
C ASP A 97 21.79 22.89 -11.25
N PHE A 98 21.35 22.17 -12.28
CA PHE A 98 21.46 20.72 -12.32
C PHE A 98 22.93 20.28 -12.36
N GLN A 99 23.32 19.39 -11.44
CA GLN A 99 24.63 18.76 -11.51
C GLN A 99 24.61 17.66 -12.57
N VAL A 100 25.47 17.78 -13.58
CA VAL A 100 25.64 16.77 -14.64
C VAL A 100 26.71 15.78 -14.21
N TYR A 101 26.32 14.53 -13.99
CA TYR A 101 27.27 13.44 -13.84
C TYR A 101 27.48 12.76 -15.19
N ARG A 102 28.74 12.62 -15.63
CA ARG A 102 29.12 11.91 -16.85
C ARG A 102 29.87 10.63 -16.50
N ASN A 103 29.51 9.53 -17.15
CA ASN A 103 30.28 8.30 -17.12
C ASN A 103 31.04 8.16 -18.44
N ASP A 104 32.35 8.44 -18.40
CA ASP A 104 33.22 8.47 -19.57
C ASP A 104 33.36 7.10 -20.26
N ALA A 105 33.12 5.99 -19.53
CA ALA A 105 33.21 4.64 -20.10
C ALA A 105 32.07 4.32 -21.09
N ASN A 106 30.93 5.01 -20.97
CA ASN A 106 29.70 4.67 -21.72
C ASN A 106 29.01 5.87 -22.38
N ASN A 107 29.60 7.07 -22.35
CA ASN A 107 29.00 8.33 -22.85
C ASN A 107 27.57 8.60 -22.32
N LEU A 108 27.30 8.20 -21.08
CA LEU A 108 26.02 8.43 -20.42
C LEU A 108 26.14 9.60 -19.46
N SER A 109 25.14 10.47 -19.46
CA SER A 109 25.01 11.54 -18.48
C SER A 109 23.63 11.55 -17.84
N PHE A 110 23.57 11.87 -16.55
CA PHE A 110 22.32 12.16 -15.85
C PHE A 110 22.44 13.47 -15.09
N GLN A 111 21.30 14.14 -14.95
CA GLN A 111 21.19 15.44 -14.31
C GLN A 111 20.46 15.26 -12.98
N ILE A 112 20.97 15.85 -11.91
CA ILE A 112 20.29 15.86 -10.62
C ILE A 112 20.19 17.27 -10.05
N LEU A 113 19.10 17.55 -9.35
CA LEU A 113 18.93 18.82 -8.67
C LEU A 113 19.95 18.96 -7.53
N PRO A 114 20.46 20.18 -7.30
CA PRO A 114 21.25 20.43 -6.12
C PRO A 114 20.36 20.32 -4.88
N ASN A 115 20.94 19.90 -3.75
CA ASN A 115 20.26 19.90 -2.44
C ASN A 115 19.10 18.89 -2.30
N LEU A 116 19.36 17.63 -2.66
CA LEU A 116 18.41 16.51 -2.56
C LEU A 116 17.86 16.26 -1.15
N SER A 117 18.55 16.74 -0.11
CA SER A 117 18.13 16.69 1.30
C SER A 117 16.81 17.41 1.58
N VAL A 118 16.37 18.32 0.70
CA VAL A 118 15.06 18.99 0.81
C VAL A 118 13.91 18.02 0.53
N TYR A 119 14.13 16.97 -0.25
CA TYR A 119 13.08 16.04 -0.65
C TYR A 119 12.94 14.92 0.37
N LYS A 120 11.87 15.01 1.19
CA LYS A 120 11.51 14.04 2.25
C LYS A 120 11.40 12.57 1.79
N PHE A 121 11.23 12.34 0.49
CA PHE A 121 11.02 11.02 -0.09
C PHE A 121 12.20 10.50 -0.92
N VAL A 122 13.31 11.24 -0.99
CA VAL A 122 14.52 10.83 -1.73
C VAL A 122 15.59 10.44 -0.72
N ASN A 123 15.87 9.14 -0.60
CA ASN A 123 16.98 8.63 0.20
C ASN A 123 18.20 8.39 -0.71
N ILE A 124 19.33 9.01 -0.37
CA ILE A 124 20.50 9.19 -1.26
C ILE A 124 21.68 8.32 -0.80
N THR A 125 21.44 7.32 0.04
CA THR A 125 22.51 6.52 0.68
C THR A 125 23.50 5.86 -0.29
N ASP A 126 23.13 5.67 -1.56
CA ASP A 126 23.97 5.02 -2.59
C ASP A 126 24.25 5.90 -3.83
N TRP A 127 24.33 7.21 -3.67
CA TRP A 127 24.59 8.15 -4.76
C TRP A 127 26.08 8.52 -4.92
N PRO A 128 26.63 8.64 -6.14
CA PRO A 128 25.97 8.38 -7.44
C PRO A 128 25.86 6.87 -7.74
N PRO A 129 24.78 6.43 -8.43
CA PRO A 129 24.63 5.02 -8.79
C PRO A 129 25.71 4.59 -9.78
N LYS A 130 26.28 3.40 -9.56
CA LYS A 130 27.15 2.76 -10.55
C LYS A 130 26.29 2.25 -11.71
N ILE A 131 26.41 2.88 -12.87
CA ILE A 131 25.69 2.47 -14.09
C ILE A 131 26.50 1.41 -14.82
N THR A 132 25.88 0.26 -15.09
CA THR A 132 26.44 -0.77 -15.98
C THR A 132 25.47 -0.99 -17.15
N LEU A 133 25.99 -0.93 -18.38
CA LEU A 133 25.21 -1.27 -19.57
C LEU A 133 25.18 -2.79 -19.70
N SER A 134 23.98 -3.38 -19.72
CA SER A 134 23.80 -4.79 -20.06
C SER A 134 23.03 -4.90 -21.37
N SER A 135 23.56 -5.68 -22.31
CA SER A 135 22.90 -6.02 -23.57
C SER A 135 21.93 -7.19 -23.44
N SER A 136 21.81 -7.81 -22.26
CA SER A 136 20.83 -8.85 -21.99
C SER A 136 19.41 -8.28 -21.98
N ALA A 137 18.45 -9.00 -22.58
CA ALA A 137 17.04 -8.67 -22.43
C ALA A 137 16.65 -8.72 -20.94
N PHE A 138 16.24 -7.59 -20.39
CA PHE A 138 15.64 -7.54 -19.07
C PHE A 138 14.18 -7.95 -19.20
N THR A 139 13.80 -9.03 -18.54
CA THR A 139 12.40 -9.41 -18.41
C THR A 139 11.92 -8.86 -17.07
N CYS A 140 10.94 -7.95 -17.08
CA CYS A 140 10.23 -7.58 -15.87
C CYS A 140 9.23 -8.70 -15.57
N PRO A 141 9.45 -9.53 -14.53
CA PRO A 141 8.41 -10.49 -14.15
C PRO A 141 7.20 -9.69 -13.65
N GLU A 142 6.02 -9.96 -14.20
CA GLU A 142 4.78 -9.46 -13.62
C GLU A 142 4.59 -10.12 -12.26
N ILE A 143 4.49 -9.29 -11.22
CA ILE A 143 4.39 -9.74 -9.83
C ILE A 143 2.90 -9.96 -9.54
N SER A 144 2.47 -11.22 -9.47
CA SER A 144 1.09 -11.57 -9.06
C SER A 144 0.87 -11.45 -7.55
N ASP A 145 1.92 -11.30 -6.74
CA ASP A 145 1.81 -11.42 -5.29
C ASP A 145 2.60 -10.34 -4.55
N GLY A 146 1.94 -9.22 -4.28
CA GLY A 146 1.94 -8.49 -3.00
C GLY A 146 3.21 -7.93 -2.36
N VAL A 147 4.44 -8.28 -2.75
CA VAL A 147 5.67 -7.73 -2.14
C VAL A 147 6.78 -7.69 -3.18
N SER A 148 7.37 -6.52 -3.42
CA SER A 148 8.51 -6.41 -4.33
C SER A 148 9.64 -5.55 -3.75
N GLU A 149 10.66 -6.22 -3.23
CA GLU A 149 12.01 -5.69 -3.17
C GLU A 149 12.62 -5.86 -4.56
N ARG A 150 13.05 -4.76 -5.19
CA ARG A 150 13.60 -4.79 -6.56
C ARG A 150 15.07 -5.24 -6.51
N GLN A 151 15.31 -6.52 -6.75
CA GLN A 151 16.63 -7.02 -7.16
C GLN A 151 16.46 -7.71 -8.51
N ALA A 152 17.03 -7.12 -9.56
CA ALA A 152 17.11 -7.73 -10.88
C ALA A 152 18.10 -8.90 -10.80
N GLN A 153 17.60 -10.15 -10.79
CA GLN A 153 18.46 -11.32 -10.90
C GLN A 153 18.73 -11.65 -12.36
N LYS A 154 20.02 -11.72 -12.69
CA LYS A 154 20.55 -12.15 -13.98
C LYS A 154 20.54 -13.69 -14.03
N LYS A 155 19.88 -14.28 -15.02
CA LYS A 155 20.08 -15.69 -15.39
C LYS A 155 21.17 -15.79 -16.45
#